data_AF-A0A139DLI5-F1
#
_entry.id   AF-A0A139DLI5-F1
#
_cell.length_a   1.000
_cell.length_b   1.000
_cell.length_c   1.000
_cell.angle_alpha   90.00
_cell.angle_beta   90.00
_cell.angle_gamma   90.00
#
_symmetry.space_group_name_H-M   'P 1'
#
loop_
_entity.id
_entity.type
_entity.pdbx_description
1 polymer ?
#
loop_
_entity_poly.entity_id
_entity_poly.type
_entity_poly.pdbx_seq_one_letter_code
_entity_poly.pdbx_strand_id
1 'polypeptide(L)'
;MIFSNFKGRILTGLWAEFVNNFEKKLDESCDETLLKAWESSGNRTSFYESSLLRNVASEMSMVFKNEDFKIDYTFCKRMDGHYDVPLIFIESENVAASADHEMRKLCCLQAPLKVLIVCAEWSEEPGFWSHGGDKNRLLKKWSSQIRMHNKVWPSPSITGVIVAEWRDSLRYYSIAFDHFGEVVDQHRMFFCRDCEERNEE
;
A
#
# COMPACT_ATOMS: atom_id res chain seq x y z
N MET A 1 -1.08 -25.67 -14.81
CA MET A 1 -1.89 -24.84 -15.73
C MET A 1 -3.40 -24.89 -15.39
N ILE A 2 -3.79 -24.95 -14.10
CA ILE A 2 -5.20 -25.02 -13.66
C ILE A 2 -5.63 -23.73 -12.89
N PHE A 3 -4.68 -22.90 -12.45
CA PHE A 3 -4.95 -21.68 -11.67
C PHE A 3 -5.49 -20.49 -12.48
N SER A 4 -5.36 -20.46 -13.82
CA SER A 4 -5.81 -19.31 -14.61
C SER A 4 -7.33 -19.24 -14.77
N ASN A 5 -8.01 -20.39 -14.92
CA ASN A 5 -9.46 -20.42 -15.12
C ASN A 5 -10.27 -20.11 -13.85
N PHE A 6 -9.73 -20.41 -12.66
CA PHE A 6 -10.41 -20.09 -11.40
C PHE A 6 -10.33 -18.59 -11.07
N LYS A 7 -9.15 -17.97 -11.24
CA LYS A 7 -8.99 -16.52 -11.07
C LYS A 7 -9.84 -15.73 -12.06
N GLY A 8 -9.88 -16.15 -13.33
CA GLY A 8 -10.74 -15.50 -14.34
C GLY A 8 -12.22 -15.46 -13.95
N ARG A 9 -12.75 -16.57 -13.40
CA ARG A 9 -14.14 -16.65 -12.93
C ARG A 9 -14.44 -15.80 -11.70
N ILE A 10 -13.49 -15.68 -10.76
CA ILE A 10 -13.63 -14.78 -9.60
C ILE A 10 -13.65 -13.32 -10.04
N LEU A 11 -12.75 -12.94 -10.96
CA LEU A 11 -12.68 -11.58 -11.49
C LEU A 11 -13.97 -11.16 -12.19
N THR A 12 -14.49 -12.01 -13.08
CA THR A 12 -15.75 -11.75 -13.77
C THR A 12 -16.94 -11.76 -12.82
N GLY A 13 -16.89 -12.60 -11.77
CA GLY A 13 -17.93 -12.65 -10.73
C GLY A 13 -18.01 -11.37 -9.91
N LEU A 14 -16.87 -10.87 -9.43
CA LEU A 14 -16.82 -9.62 -8.68
C LEU A 14 -17.27 -8.42 -9.52
N TRP A 15 -16.85 -8.37 -10.79
CA TRP A 15 -17.33 -7.34 -11.72
C TRP A 15 -18.84 -7.43 -11.95
N ALA A 16 -19.37 -8.63 -12.20
CA ALA A 16 -20.80 -8.82 -12.41
C ALA A 16 -21.61 -8.42 -11.17
N GLU A 17 -21.17 -8.82 -9.98
CA GLU A 17 -21.79 -8.42 -8.71
C GLU A 17 -21.77 -6.91 -8.52
N PHE A 18 -20.62 -6.25 -8.78
CA PHE A 18 -20.52 -4.81 -8.70
C PHE A 18 -21.50 -4.12 -9.66
N VAL A 19 -21.52 -4.52 -10.94
CA VAL A 19 -22.40 -3.94 -11.96
C VAL A 19 -23.88 -4.15 -11.60
N ASN A 20 -24.27 -5.36 -11.19
CA ASN A 20 -25.65 -5.66 -10.82
C ASN A 20 -26.11 -4.79 -9.63
N ASN A 21 -25.27 -4.63 -8.60
CA ASN A 21 -25.60 -3.77 -7.47
C ASN A 21 -25.60 -2.29 -7.87
N PHE A 22 -24.69 -1.87 -8.74
CA PHE A 22 -24.65 -0.50 -9.24
C PHE A 22 -25.90 -0.15 -10.03
N GLU A 23 -26.31 -1.01 -10.97
CA GLU A 23 -27.55 -0.87 -11.75
C GLU A 23 -28.78 -0.83 -10.84
N LYS A 24 -28.91 -1.79 -9.93
CA LYS A 24 -30.00 -1.81 -8.93
C LYS A 24 -30.10 -0.49 -8.16
N LYS A 25 -28.97 0.09 -7.75
CA LYS A 25 -28.96 1.36 -7.01
C LYS A 25 -29.21 2.59 -7.88
N LEU A 26 -28.96 2.52 -9.18
CA LEU A 26 -29.44 3.52 -10.13
C LEU A 26 -30.95 3.45 -10.30
N ASP A 27 -31.51 2.25 -10.47
CA ASP A 27 -32.97 2.04 -10.61
C ASP A 27 -33.75 2.45 -9.36
N GLU A 28 -33.16 2.30 -8.18
CA GLU A 28 -33.73 2.77 -6.91
C GLU A 28 -33.64 4.29 -6.73
N SER A 29 -32.84 5.00 -7.54
CA SER A 29 -32.69 6.46 -7.47
C SER A 29 -33.79 7.16 -8.25
N CYS A 30 -34.38 8.23 -7.71
CA CYS A 30 -35.42 8.97 -8.43
C CYS A 30 -34.83 9.89 -9.52
N ASP A 31 -35.63 10.14 -10.57
CA ASP A 31 -35.24 10.96 -11.73
C ASP A 31 -34.74 12.36 -11.34
N GLU A 32 -35.35 13.01 -10.36
CA GLU A 32 -34.91 14.32 -9.88
C GLU A 32 -33.46 14.29 -9.34
N THR A 33 -33.10 13.22 -8.63
CA THR A 33 -31.74 13.04 -8.10
C THR A 33 -30.74 12.83 -9.23
N LEU A 34 -31.10 12.02 -10.22
CA LEU A 34 -30.26 11.74 -11.38
C LEU A 34 -30.08 13.00 -12.25
N LEU A 35 -31.16 13.75 -12.51
CA LEU A 35 -31.10 15.01 -13.25
C LEU A 35 -30.20 16.01 -12.54
N LYS A 36 -30.40 16.22 -11.24
CA LYS A 36 -29.56 17.12 -10.42
C LYS A 36 -28.10 16.70 -10.42
N ALA A 37 -27.83 15.40 -10.32
CA ALA A 37 -26.48 14.87 -10.37
C ALA A 37 -25.79 15.26 -11.70
N TRP A 38 -26.49 15.23 -12.83
CA TRP A 38 -25.89 15.52 -14.15
C TRP A 38 -25.73 17.01 -14.49
N GLU A 39 -26.27 17.93 -13.69
CA GLU A 39 -26.11 19.38 -13.90
C GLU A 39 -24.65 19.86 -13.83
N SER A 40 -23.80 19.22 -13.04
CA SER A 40 -22.40 19.62 -12.87
C SER A 40 -21.48 18.46 -12.50
N SER A 41 -20.17 18.63 -12.68
CA SER A 41 -19.18 17.65 -12.24
C SER A 41 -19.19 17.47 -10.72
N GLY A 42 -19.35 18.54 -9.94
CA GLY A 42 -19.44 18.48 -8.49
C GLY A 42 -20.65 17.68 -8.01
N ASN A 43 -21.83 17.92 -8.61
CA ASN A 43 -23.05 17.18 -8.27
C ASN A 43 -22.91 15.68 -8.57
N ARG A 44 -22.26 15.31 -9.69
CA ARG A 44 -21.96 13.90 -10.00
C ARG A 44 -21.07 13.27 -8.94
N THR A 45 -19.98 13.93 -8.54
CA THR A 45 -19.09 13.42 -7.49
C THR A 45 -19.85 13.21 -6.18
N SER A 46 -20.64 14.20 -5.75
CA SER A 46 -21.46 14.07 -4.54
C SER A 46 -22.46 12.91 -4.62
N PHE A 47 -23.14 12.72 -5.75
CA PHE A 47 -24.06 11.61 -5.95
C PHE A 47 -23.35 10.25 -5.84
N TYR A 48 -22.21 10.08 -6.53
CA TYR A 48 -21.42 8.86 -6.44
C TYR A 48 -20.98 8.56 -5.01
N GLU A 49 -20.41 9.54 -4.31
CA GLU A 49 -19.86 9.33 -2.98
C GLU A 49 -20.95 9.10 -1.92
N SER A 50 -21.98 9.94 -1.91
CA SER A 50 -22.93 10.01 -0.79
C SER A 50 -24.14 9.09 -0.97
N SER A 51 -24.55 8.81 -2.21
CA SER A 51 -25.82 8.13 -2.49
C SER A 51 -25.64 6.79 -3.18
N LEU A 52 -24.68 6.66 -4.11
CA LEU A 52 -24.55 5.44 -4.91
C LEU A 52 -23.53 4.45 -4.34
N LEU A 53 -22.25 4.81 -4.31
CA LEU A 53 -21.15 3.87 -4.04
C LEU A 53 -21.15 3.32 -2.62
N ARG A 54 -21.57 4.13 -1.62
CA ARG A 54 -21.73 3.65 -0.24
C ARG A 54 -22.76 2.53 -0.13
N ASN A 55 -23.87 2.65 -0.87
CA ASN A 55 -24.93 1.64 -0.87
C ASN A 55 -24.50 0.39 -1.63
N VAL A 56 -23.81 0.54 -2.77
CA VAL A 56 -23.23 -0.59 -3.51
C VAL A 56 -22.25 -1.38 -2.64
N ALA A 57 -21.31 -0.69 -1.98
CA ALA A 57 -20.36 -1.34 -1.07
C ALA A 57 -21.07 -2.08 0.08
N SER A 58 -22.10 -1.48 0.66
CA SER A 58 -22.89 -2.11 1.73
C SER A 58 -23.57 -3.41 1.27
N GLU A 59 -24.18 -3.44 0.07
CA GLU A 59 -24.83 -4.64 -0.48
C GLU A 59 -23.81 -5.75 -0.76
N MET A 60 -22.60 -5.38 -1.19
CA MET A 60 -21.48 -6.31 -1.39
C MET A 60 -20.80 -6.73 -0.07
N SER A 61 -21.32 -6.31 1.09
CA SER A 61 -20.72 -6.54 2.42
C SER A 61 -19.28 -6.01 2.52
N MET A 62 -19.00 -4.89 1.88
CA MET A 62 -17.69 -4.23 1.83
C MET A 62 -17.68 -2.90 2.60
N VAL A 63 -16.49 -2.48 3.03
CA VAL A 63 -16.29 -1.20 3.72
C VAL A 63 -15.95 -0.12 2.70
N PHE A 64 -16.77 0.92 2.63
CA PHE A 64 -16.49 2.10 1.80
C PHE A 64 -15.41 2.99 2.43
N LYS A 65 -14.44 3.40 1.62
CA LYS A 65 -13.41 4.40 1.95
C LYS A 65 -13.31 5.40 0.79
N ASN A 66 -13.24 6.69 1.11
CA ASN A 66 -13.06 7.76 0.11
C ASN A 66 -11.59 8.14 0.03
N GLU A 67 -11.05 8.30 -1.19
CA GLU A 67 -9.69 8.78 -1.48
C GLU A 67 -8.60 8.18 -0.56
N ASP A 68 -8.67 6.86 -0.31
CA ASP A 68 -7.89 6.19 0.74
C ASP A 68 -6.38 6.17 0.45
N PHE A 69 -5.95 6.30 -0.82
CA PHE A 69 -4.55 6.05 -1.20
C PHE A 69 -3.94 7.14 -2.10
N LYS A 70 -2.77 7.63 -1.68
CA LYS A 70 -1.80 8.42 -2.45
C LYS A 70 -0.42 7.81 -2.23
N ILE A 71 0.32 7.57 -3.32
CA ILE A 71 1.69 7.04 -3.30
C ILE A 71 2.69 8.18 -3.46
N ASP A 72 3.76 8.19 -2.66
CA ASP A 72 4.79 9.22 -2.72
C ASP A 72 5.56 9.23 -4.04
N TYR A 73 6.06 8.07 -4.48
CA TYR A 73 6.84 7.96 -5.70
C TYR A 73 6.50 6.72 -6.53
N THR A 74 6.61 6.86 -7.85
CA THR A 74 6.40 5.78 -8.81
C THR A 74 7.49 5.80 -9.85
N PHE A 75 8.18 4.68 -10.06
CA PHE A 75 9.11 4.52 -11.17
C PHE A 75 8.43 3.75 -12.29
N CYS A 76 8.48 4.33 -13.48
CA CYS A 76 7.84 3.80 -14.67
C CYS A 76 8.87 3.40 -15.73
N LYS A 77 8.52 2.40 -16.53
CA LYS A 77 9.16 2.15 -17.81
C LYS A 77 8.32 2.76 -18.92
N ARG A 78 8.94 3.60 -19.75
CA ARG A 78 8.30 4.12 -20.96
C ARG A 78 8.19 3.01 -22.00
N MET A 79 6.97 2.75 -22.46
CA MET A 79 6.63 1.83 -23.53
C MET A 79 6.11 2.62 -24.73
N ASP A 80 6.53 2.22 -25.94
CA ASP A 80 6.08 2.78 -27.21
C ASP A 80 6.14 4.32 -27.29
N GLY A 81 7.11 4.94 -26.60
CA GLY A 81 7.31 6.39 -26.57
C GLY A 81 6.26 7.20 -25.81
N HIS A 82 5.10 6.63 -25.49
CA HIS A 82 3.94 7.37 -24.98
C HIS A 82 3.34 6.88 -23.66
N TYR A 83 3.56 5.61 -23.29
CA TYR A 83 2.93 5.03 -22.09
C TYR A 83 3.96 4.79 -20.98
N ASP A 84 3.74 5.39 -19.82
CA ASP A 84 4.52 5.08 -18.62
C ASP A 84 3.88 3.92 -17.86
N VAL A 85 4.57 2.78 -17.80
CA VAL A 85 4.13 1.57 -17.09
C VAL A 85 4.81 1.52 -15.72
N PRO A 86 4.07 1.66 -14.61
CA PRO A 86 4.64 1.57 -13.26
C PRO A 86 5.26 0.20 -12.98
N LEU A 87 6.48 0.21 -12.44
CA LEU A 87 7.19 -1.01 -12.03
C LEU A 87 7.58 -0.98 -10.55
N ILE A 88 7.78 0.21 -9.98
CA ILE A 88 8.16 0.35 -8.58
C ILE A 88 7.29 1.42 -7.95
N PHE A 89 6.64 1.08 -6.85
CA PHE A 89 5.95 2.03 -5.99
C PHE A 89 6.74 2.19 -4.70
N ILE A 90 6.89 3.43 -4.25
CA ILE A 90 7.70 3.77 -3.09
C ILE A 90 6.85 4.64 -2.17
N GLU A 91 6.79 4.26 -0.90
CA GLU A 91 6.29 5.10 0.18
C GLU A 91 7.45 5.44 1.12
N SER A 92 7.44 6.66 1.63
CA SER A 92 8.42 7.15 2.60
C SER A 92 7.72 7.70 3.83
N GLU A 93 8.12 7.24 5.00
CA GLU A 93 7.50 7.66 6.27
C GLU A 93 8.58 7.98 7.31
N ASN A 94 8.38 9.07 8.03
CA ASN A 94 9.36 9.55 9.01
C ASN A 94 9.27 8.78 10.34
N VAL A 95 8.19 8.04 10.56
CA VAL A 95 7.98 7.27 11.80
C VAL A 95 7.51 5.85 11.44
N ALA A 96 8.37 4.85 11.63
CA ALA A 96 8.01 3.46 11.31
C ALA A 96 6.78 2.94 12.06
N ALA A 97 6.46 3.50 13.23
CA ALA A 97 5.25 3.13 13.98
C ALA A 97 3.94 3.51 13.26
N SER A 98 3.92 4.57 12.44
CA SER A 98 2.76 5.00 11.65
C SER A 98 2.70 4.38 10.25
N ALA A 99 3.78 3.72 9.81
CA ALA A 99 3.92 3.15 8.46
C ALA A 99 2.97 1.97 8.13
N ASP A 100 2.02 1.62 9.00
CA ASP A 100 1.01 0.59 8.73
C ASP A 100 0.13 0.95 7.54
N HIS A 101 -0.24 2.22 7.46
CA HIS A 101 -1.07 2.72 6.38
C HIS A 101 -0.31 2.64 5.04
N GLU A 102 0.98 2.92 5.09
CA GLU A 102 1.91 2.86 3.95
C GLU A 102 2.15 1.44 3.45
N MET A 103 2.39 0.50 4.36
CA MET A 103 2.53 -0.91 4.01
C MET A 103 1.20 -1.47 3.46
N ARG A 104 0.06 -1.10 4.04
CA ARG A 104 -1.28 -1.45 3.50
C ARG A 104 -1.44 -0.92 2.07
N LYS A 105 -1.05 0.34 1.81
CA LYS A 105 -1.04 0.95 0.47
C LYS A 105 -0.26 0.09 -0.52
N LEU A 106 1.01 -0.17 -0.22
CA LEU A 106 1.88 -0.99 -1.06
C LEU A 106 1.32 -2.40 -1.31
N CYS A 107 0.73 -3.04 -0.29
CA CYS A 107 0.12 -4.36 -0.42
C CYS A 107 -1.05 -4.41 -1.42
N CYS A 108 -1.80 -3.31 -1.57
CA CYS A 108 -2.91 -3.21 -2.51
C CYS A 108 -2.48 -3.01 -3.98
N LEU A 109 -1.24 -2.56 -4.22
CA LEU A 109 -0.77 -2.24 -5.57
C LEU A 109 -0.31 -3.50 -6.32
N GLN A 110 -0.46 -3.49 -7.65
CA GLN A 110 0.12 -4.51 -8.52
C GLN A 110 1.41 -3.96 -9.14
N ALA A 111 2.56 -4.41 -8.64
CA ALA A 111 3.88 -4.09 -9.17
C ALA A 111 4.89 -5.19 -8.83
N PRO A 112 5.95 -5.39 -9.64
CA PRO A 112 7.00 -6.35 -9.33
C PRO A 112 7.78 -6.00 -8.06
N LEU A 113 7.99 -4.71 -7.78
CA LEU A 113 8.67 -4.24 -6.58
C LEU A 113 7.87 -3.12 -5.90
N LYS A 114 7.79 -3.20 -4.58
CA LYS A 114 7.18 -2.21 -3.69
C LYS A 114 8.21 -1.88 -2.63
N VAL A 115 8.40 -0.60 -2.32
CA VAL A 115 9.44 -0.16 -1.38
C VAL A 115 8.82 0.70 -0.31
N LEU A 116 9.07 0.34 0.95
CA LEU A 116 8.81 1.19 2.10
C LEU A 116 10.13 1.72 2.63
N ILE A 117 10.25 3.05 2.74
CA ILE A 117 11.39 3.71 3.40
C ILE A 117 10.88 4.27 4.72
N VAL A 118 11.53 3.92 5.84
CA VAL A 118 11.14 4.42 7.16
C VAL A 118 12.32 4.87 7.99
N CYS A 119 12.08 5.77 8.94
CA CYS A 119 12.99 6.01 10.05
C CYS A 119 12.52 5.24 11.30
N ALA A 120 13.46 4.58 12.00
CA ALA A 120 13.16 3.83 13.22
C ALA A 120 14.37 3.74 14.16
N GLU A 121 14.08 3.59 15.47
CA GLU A 121 15.02 3.10 16.47
C GLU A 121 15.24 1.59 16.26
N TRP A 122 16.09 1.25 15.30
CA TRP A 122 16.07 -0.06 14.68
C TRP A 122 16.90 -1.13 15.42
N SER A 123 18.12 -0.78 15.85
CA SER A 123 19.09 -1.68 16.45
C SER A 123 18.60 -2.34 17.74
N GLU A 124 18.76 -3.65 17.84
CA GLU A 124 18.41 -4.45 19.02
C GLU A 124 19.61 -4.67 19.96
N GLU A 125 20.71 -3.94 19.73
CA GLU A 125 21.89 -4.01 20.58
C GLU A 125 21.55 -3.60 22.02
N PRO A 126 21.91 -4.41 23.04
CA PRO A 126 21.60 -4.09 24.42
C PRO A 126 22.14 -2.71 24.84
N GLY A 127 21.27 -1.86 25.37
CA GLY A 127 21.63 -0.50 25.80
C GLY A 127 21.78 0.51 24.65
N PHE A 128 21.53 0.11 23.40
CA PHE A 128 21.54 1.05 22.28
C PHE A 128 20.32 1.98 22.32
N TRP A 129 19.13 1.43 22.53
CA TRP A 129 17.91 2.22 22.80
C TRP A 129 17.41 1.94 24.22
N SER A 130 16.89 2.97 24.89
CA SER A 130 16.44 2.86 26.29
C SER A 130 15.29 1.88 26.49
N HIS A 131 14.51 1.65 25.43
CA HIS A 131 13.36 0.74 25.42
C HIS A 131 13.58 -0.53 24.58
N GLY A 132 14.80 -0.76 24.10
CA GLY A 132 15.10 -1.79 23.09
C GLY A 132 14.75 -1.33 21.67
N GLY A 133 15.29 -2.03 20.68
CA GLY A 133 15.06 -1.72 19.27
C GLY A 133 13.70 -2.17 18.77
N ASP A 134 13.31 -1.63 17.62
CA ASP A 134 12.02 -1.92 16.99
C ASP A 134 12.09 -3.00 15.90
N LYS A 135 13.29 -3.48 15.55
CA LYS A 135 13.50 -4.43 14.44
C LYS A 135 12.56 -5.62 14.51
N ASN A 136 12.55 -6.36 15.62
CA ASN A 136 11.75 -7.59 15.69
C ASN A 136 10.25 -7.30 15.66
N ARG A 137 9.83 -6.19 16.27
CA ARG A 137 8.43 -5.76 16.32
C ARG A 137 7.94 -5.37 14.92
N LEU A 138 8.69 -4.54 14.22
CA LEU A 138 8.35 -4.05 12.88
C LEU A 138 8.41 -5.15 11.82
N LEU A 139 9.44 -6.00 11.85
CA LEU A 139 9.55 -7.15 10.94
C LEU A 139 8.31 -8.05 11.01
N LYS A 140 7.88 -8.42 12.23
CA LYS A 140 6.68 -9.23 12.44
C LYS A 140 5.43 -8.53 11.92
N LYS A 141 5.33 -7.21 12.12
CA LYS A 141 4.19 -6.40 11.71
C LYS A 141 4.06 -6.33 10.19
N TRP A 142 5.12 -5.94 9.49
CA TRP A 142 5.14 -5.87 8.01
C TRP A 142 4.88 -7.23 7.38
N SER A 143 5.56 -8.27 7.85
CA SER A 143 5.34 -9.65 7.41
C SER A 143 3.87 -10.09 7.60
N SER A 144 3.25 -9.75 8.74
CA SER A 144 1.84 -10.05 9.00
C SER A 144 0.90 -9.36 8.01
N GLN A 145 1.11 -8.06 7.74
CA GLN A 145 0.28 -7.30 6.79
C GLN A 145 0.37 -7.89 5.38
N ILE A 146 1.59 -8.16 4.89
CA ILE A 146 1.79 -8.80 3.58
C ILE A 146 1.05 -10.15 3.51
N ARG A 147 1.17 -10.98 4.55
CA ARG A 147 0.45 -12.26 4.64
C ARG A 147 -1.06 -12.11 4.59
N MET A 148 -1.63 -11.17 5.34
CA MET A 148 -3.08 -10.99 5.37
C MET A 148 -3.62 -10.52 4.02
N HIS A 149 -2.93 -9.58 3.36
CA HIS A 149 -3.30 -9.14 2.02
C HIS A 149 -3.20 -10.28 1.00
N ASN A 150 -2.11 -11.05 1.02
CA ASN A 150 -1.92 -12.17 0.10
C ASN A 150 -2.98 -13.28 0.28
N LYS A 151 -3.53 -13.47 1.50
CA LYS A 151 -4.64 -14.41 1.74
C LYS A 151 -5.94 -13.98 1.04
N VAL A 152 -6.22 -12.68 0.98
CA VAL A 152 -7.44 -12.13 0.36
C VAL A 152 -7.24 -11.97 -1.14
N TRP A 153 -6.13 -11.38 -1.55
CA TRP A 153 -5.79 -11.12 -2.94
C TRP A 153 -4.30 -11.35 -3.23
N PRO A 154 -3.93 -12.55 -3.71
CA PRO A 154 -2.54 -12.84 -4.01
C PRO A 154 -2.00 -11.96 -5.13
N SER A 155 -1.02 -11.12 -4.80
CA SER A 155 -0.27 -10.27 -5.72
C SER A 155 1.21 -10.64 -5.64
N PRO A 156 1.73 -11.45 -6.58
CA PRO A 156 3.15 -11.79 -6.61
C PRO A 156 4.00 -10.54 -6.82
N SER A 157 4.79 -10.18 -5.81
CA SER A 157 5.68 -9.03 -5.77
C SER A 157 6.77 -9.22 -4.72
N ILE A 158 7.86 -8.46 -4.81
CA ILE A 158 8.78 -8.24 -3.71
C ILE A 158 8.41 -6.96 -2.97
N THR A 159 8.40 -7.01 -1.65
CA THR A 159 8.29 -5.82 -0.80
C THR A 159 9.64 -5.57 -0.12
N GLY A 160 10.36 -4.57 -0.60
CA GLY A 160 11.59 -4.08 0.03
C GLY A 160 11.26 -3.10 1.15
N VAL A 161 12.01 -3.17 2.24
CA VAL A 161 11.98 -2.18 3.31
C VAL A 161 13.38 -1.64 3.55
N ILE A 162 13.50 -0.32 3.49
CA ILE A 162 14.71 0.41 3.85
C ILE A 162 14.45 1.12 5.17
N VAL A 163 15.33 0.92 6.13
CA VAL A 163 15.24 1.56 7.45
C VAL A 163 16.42 2.48 7.64
N ALA A 164 16.14 3.77 7.86
CA ALA A 164 17.11 4.73 8.34
C ALA A 164 17.08 4.75 9.88
N GLU A 165 18.25 4.68 10.50
CA GLU A 165 18.43 4.82 11.94
C GLU A 165 19.44 5.93 12.19
N TRP A 166 19.10 6.86 13.07
CA TRP A 166 19.98 7.97 13.44
C TRP A 166 20.15 8.03 14.96
N ARG A 167 21.40 7.87 15.41
CA ARG A 167 21.82 8.08 16.81
C ARG A 167 23.19 8.75 16.86
N ASP A 168 24.26 7.96 17.02
CA ASP A 168 25.66 8.41 16.95
C ASP A 168 26.21 8.37 15.52
N SER A 169 25.56 7.58 14.67
CA SER A 169 25.85 7.42 13.25
C SER A 169 24.54 7.30 12.47
N LEU A 170 24.58 7.66 11.18
CA LEU A 170 23.51 7.36 10.24
C LEU A 170 23.70 5.97 9.69
N ARG A 171 22.75 5.08 9.95
CA ARG A 171 22.75 3.71 9.44
C ARG A 171 21.56 3.50 8.52
N TYR A 172 21.79 2.83 7.40
CA TYR A 172 20.70 2.29 6.58
C TYR A 172 20.77 0.79 6.49
N TYR A 173 19.58 0.21 6.59
CA TYR A 173 19.37 -1.21 6.52
C TYR A 173 18.39 -1.57 5.42
N SER A 174 18.60 -2.71 4.77
CA SER A 174 17.72 -3.24 3.73
C SER A 174 17.23 -4.63 4.08
N ILE A 175 15.94 -4.88 3.85
CA ILE A 175 15.27 -6.17 4.02
C ILE A 175 14.31 -6.36 2.85
N ALA A 176 14.16 -7.58 2.35
CA ALA A 176 13.13 -7.89 1.36
C ALA A 176 12.23 -9.05 1.80
N PHE A 177 10.94 -8.88 1.55
CA PHE A 177 9.91 -9.90 1.75
C PHE A 177 9.38 -10.37 0.39
N ASP A 178 9.06 -11.65 0.28
CA ASP A 178 8.21 -12.14 -0.81
C ASP A 178 6.73 -11.82 -0.56
N HIS A 179 5.88 -12.20 -1.52
CA HIS A 179 4.43 -12.05 -1.42
C HIS A 179 3.77 -12.94 -0.34
N PHE A 180 4.49 -13.90 0.24
CA PHE A 180 4.05 -14.64 1.42
C PHE A 180 4.47 -13.96 2.72
N GLY A 181 5.11 -12.79 2.66
CA GLY A 181 5.60 -12.07 3.83
C GLY A 181 6.81 -12.74 4.48
N GLU A 182 7.47 -13.66 3.78
CA GLU A 182 8.68 -14.32 4.27
C GLU A 182 9.91 -13.53 3.82
N VAL A 183 10.92 -13.46 4.71
CA VAL A 183 12.15 -12.73 4.41
C VAL A 183 12.97 -13.53 3.40
N VAL A 184 13.19 -12.94 2.22
CA VAL A 184 13.95 -13.55 1.11
C VAL A 184 15.31 -12.90 0.87
N ASP A 185 15.48 -11.65 1.33
CA ASP A 185 16.79 -11.02 1.44
C ASP A 185 16.97 -10.52 2.87
N GLN A 186 18.03 -11.02 3.51
CA GLN A 186 18.26 -10.80 4.92
C GLN A 186 18.63 -9.35 5.21
N HIS A 187 18.26 -8.95 6.41
CA HIS A 187 18.63 -7.67 6.98
C HIS A 187 20.14 -7.40 6.91
N ARG A 188 20.52 -6.48 6.03
CA ARG A 188 21.90 -5.99 5.89
C ARG A 188 21.94 -4.51 6.19
N MET A 189 22.83 -4.10 7.09
CA MET A 189 23.31 -2.72 7.12
C MET A 189 24.14 -2.49 5.85
N PHE A 190 23.68 -1.61 4.96
CA PHE A 190 24.36 -1.34 3.68
C PHE A 190 25.01 0.04 3.66
N PHE A 191 24.75 0.87 4.66
CA PHE A 191 25.37 2.18 4.83
C PHE A 191 25.54 2.47 6.32
N CYS A 192 26.69 3.03 6.68
CA CYS A 192 26.97 3.60 8.00
C CYS A 192 27.88 4.81 7.80
N ARG A 193 27.53 5.94 8.41
CA ARG A 193 28.38 7.13 8.47
C ARG A 193 28.35 7.70 9.87
N ASP A 194 29.51 7.78 10.49
CA ASP A 194 29.65 8.40 11.80
C ASP A 194 29.44 9.91 11.70
N CYS A 195 28.87 10.48 12.76
CA CYS A 195 28.80 11.92 12.92
C CYS A 195 30.17 12.38 13.41
N GLU A 196 31.09 12.73 12.50
CA GLU A 196 32.17 13.62 12.91
C GLU A 196 31.52 14.91 13.42
N GLU A 197 31.84 15.32 14.65
CA GLU A 197 31.49 16.63 15.16
C GLU A 197 31.88 17.66 14.09
N ARG A 198 30.92 18.39 13.54
CA ARG A 198 31.22 19.66 12.90
C ARG A 198 31.71 20.59 14.01
N ASN A 199 32.99 20.47 14.34
CA ASN A 199 33.76 21.55 14.90
C ASN A 199 33.93 22.57 13.77
N GLU A 200 32.90 23.37 13.53
CA GLU A 200 33.01 24.58 12.72
C GLU A 200 32.93 25.77 13.68
N GLU A 201 34.07 26.45 13.73
CA GLU A 201 34.44 27.68 14.45
C GLU A 201 33.43 28.84 14.31
#